data_AF-A0A1J5QCI9-F1
#
_entry.id   AF-A0A1J5QCI9-F1
#
_cell.length_a   1.000
_cell.length_b   1.000
_cell.length_c   1.000
_cell.angle_alpha   90.00
_cell.angle_beta   90.00
_cell.angle_gamma   90.00
#
_symmetry.space_group_name_H-M   'P 1'
#
loop_
_entity.id
_entity.type
_entity.pdbx_description
1 polymer ?
#
loop_
_entity_poly.entity_id
_entity_poly.type
_entity_poly.pdbx_seq_one_letter_code
_entity_poly.pdbx_strand_id
1 'polypeptide(L)'
;MLKGEEIARSRIKSALPSLIKSLKMLDADDAVEANTRVLVNAILVEALGYNQFEELTAEYMVHGDYADIGIRINKQIEAFIEVKRIKQKLKPAHLRQVESYALKDGVDWAILTNGREWQVYHLKPQPHEECELTLIFRVDLLDEGTKPKEMQEKLFFISKYSLSKGKLSELWKTRDATSPQSLRNAILSKEVLNGIRLEVRRNTKQNVEPEELKRAIEALFKS
;
A
#
# COMPACT_ATOMS: atom_id res chain seq x y z
N MET A 1 2.31 -24.81 -2.73
CA MET A 1 1.94 -23.38 -2.54
C MET A 1 2.30 -22.49 -3.73
N LEU A 2 3.33 -22.83 -4.54
CA LEU A 2 3.84 -22.04 -5.68
C LEU A 2 2.87 -21.87 -6.88
N LYS A 3 2.04 -22.88 -7.18
CA LYS A 3 1.18 -22.90 -8.38
C LYS A 3 0.19 -21.73 -8.47
N GLY A 4 -0.39 -21.29 -7.36
CA GLY A 4 -1.36 -20.18 -7.35
C GLY A 4 -0.72 -18.82 -7.59
N GLU A 5 0.47 -18.60 -7.03
CA GLU A 5 1.24 -17.37 -7.23
C GLU A 5 1.69 -17.25 -8.69
N GLU A 6 2.22 -18.34 -9.27
CA GLU A 6 2.63 -18.39 -10.67
C GLU A 6 1.46 -18.09 -11.62
N ILE A 7 0.27 -18.64 -11.34
CA ILE A 7 -0.95 -18.35 -12.13
C ILE A 7 -1.30 -16.86 -12.06
N ALA A 8 -1.30 -16.26 -10.86
CA ALA A 8 -1.62 -14.85 -10.69
C ALA A 8 -0.61 -13.95 -11.43
N ARG A 9 0.69 -14.24 -11.30
CA ARG A 9 1.76 -13.51 -12.00
C ARG A 9 1.66 -13.67 -13.51
N SER A 10 1.39 -14.88 -14.00
CA SER A 10 1.21 -15.16 -15.42
C SER A 10 0.00 -14.42 -16.01
N ARG A 11 -1.11 -14.35 -15.26
CA ARG A 11 -2.30 -13.58 -15.64
C ARG A 11 -1.98 -12.10 -15.83
N ILE A 12 -1.33 -11.47 -14.85
CA ILE A 12 -0.92 -10.05 -14.93
C ILE A 12 -0.02 -9.85 -16.14
N LYS A 13 1.00 -10.69 -16.32
CA LYS A 13 1.93 -10.61 -17.45
C LYS A 13 1.22 -10.67 -18.80
N SER A 14 0.16 -11.49 -18.91
CA SER A 14 -0.56 -11.72 -20.16
C SER A 14 -1.59 -10.62 -20.45
N ALA A 15 -2.34 -10.16 -19.44
CA ALA A 15 -3.42 -9.18 -19.61
C ALA A 15 -2.91 -7.73 -19.70
N LEU A 16 -1.87 -7.39 -18.94
CA LEU A 16 -1.42 -6.00 -18.76
C LEU A 16 -1.07 -5.28 -20.08
N PRO A 17 -0.43 -5.89 -21.09
CA PRO A 17 -0.12 -5.20 -22.35
C PRO A 17 -1.36 -4.68 -23.09
N SER A 18 -2.46 -5.45 -23.12
CA SER A 18 -3.72 -5.04 -23.75
C SER A 18 -4.36 -3.89 -22.97
N LEU A 19 -4.38 -4.00 -21.64
CA LEU A 19 -4.93 -2.97 -20.75
C LEU A 19 -4.14 -1.65 -20.83
N ILE A 20 -2.81 -1.72 -20.96
CA ILE A 20 -1.96 -0.53 -21.19
C ILE A 20 -2.29 0.14 -22.52
N LYS A 21 -2.64 -0.62 -23.57
CA LYS A 21 -3.08 -0.02 -24.85
C LYS A 21 -4.37 0.77 -24.67
N SER A 22 -5.36 0.20 -23.97
CA SER A 22 -6.61 0.90 -23.63
C SER A 22 -6.36 2.12 -22.75
N LEU A 23 -5.46 2.01 -21.78
CA LEU A 23 -5.04 3.13 -20.93
C LEU A 23 -4.47 4.29 -21.73
N LYS A 24 -3.59 4.03 -22.70
CA LYS A 24 -3.02 5.05 -23.58
C LYS A 24 -4.08 5.78 -24.40
N MET A 25 -5.10 5.06 -24.88
CA MET A 25 -6.22 5.67 -25.61
C MET A 25 -7.02 6.60 -24.70
N LEU A 26 -7.40 6.12 -23.51
CA LEU A 26 -8.14 6.94 -22.54
C LEU A 26 -7.34 8.15 -22.06
N ASP A 27 -6.02 8.02 -21.90
CA ASP A 27 -5.13 9.12 -21.50
C ASP A 27 -5.04 10.18 -22.60
N ALA A 28 -4.95 9.76 -23.87
CA ALA A 28 -4.99 10.67 -25.01
C ALA A 28 -6.30 11.49 -25.03
N ASP A 29 -7.42 10.83 -24.76
CA ASP A 29 -8.76 11.44 -24.79
C ASP A 29 -9.14 12.21 -23.52
N ASP A 30 -8.27 12.26 -22.50
CA ASP A 30 -8.56 12.87 -21.18
C ASP A 30 -9.89 12.35 -20.59
N ALA A 31 -10.04 11.03 -20.62
CA ALA A 31 -11.22 10.31 -20.17
C ALA A 31 -11.71 10.77 -18.80
N VAL A 32 -13.03 10.98 -18.70
CA VAL A 32 -13.73 11.29 -17.44
C VAL A 32 -13.63 10.11 -16.47
N GLU A 33 -13.84 10.39 -15.18
CA GLU A 33 -13.75 9.40 -14.09
C GLU A 33 -14.56 8.13 -14.35
N ALA A 34 -15.78 8.25 -14.89
CA ALA A 34 -16.60 7.09 -15.24
C ALA A 34 -15.92 6.15 -16.25
N ASN A 35 -15.26 6.69 -17.27
CA ASN A 35 -14.53 5.89 -18.27
C ASN A 35 -13.23 5.33 -17.67
N THR A 36 -12.56 6.09 -16.81
CA THR A 36 -11.40 5.60 -16.06
C THR A 36 -11.78 4.43 -15.17
N ARG A 37 -12.94 4.49 -14.50
CA ARG A 37 -13.49 3.41 -13.65
C ARG A 37 -13.74 2.13 -14.44
N VAL A 38 -14.21 2.22 -15.68
CA VAL A 38 -14.37 1.05 -16.57
C VAL A 38 -13.03 0.35 -16.80
N LEU A 39 -11.97 1.10 -17.10
CA LEU A 39 -10.63 0.51 -17.27
C LEU A 39 -10.09 -0.07 -15.96
N VAL A 40 -10.27 0.63 -14.83
CA VAL A 40 -9.85 0.14 -13.51
C VAL A 40 -10.53 -1.20 -13.21
N ASN A 41 -11.84 -1.33 -13.47
CA ASN A 41 -12.56 -2.60 -13.34
C ASN A 41 -11.99 -3.69 -14.26
N ALA A 42 -11.67 -3.36 -15.51
CA ALA A 42 -11.03 -4.31 -16.43
C ALA A 42 -9.67 -4.78 -15.89
N ILE A 43 -8.84 -3.88 -15.33
CA ILE A 43 -7.56 -4.25 -14.70
C ILE A 43 -7.80 -5.19 -13.50
N LEU A 44 -8.77 -4.87 -12.64
CA LEU A 44 -9.10 -5.68 -11.47
C LEU A 44 -9.52 -7.11 -11.86
N VAL A 45 -10.35 -7.24 -12.89
CA VAL A 45 -10.86 -8.55 -13.32
C VAL A 45 -9.81 -9.30 -14.15
N GLU A 46 -9.32 -8.70 -15.23
CA GLU A 46 -8.51 -9.39 -16.24
C GLU A 46 -7.06 -9.62 -15.78
N ALA A 47 -6.45 -8.65 -15.09
CA ALA A 47 -5.07 -8.77 -14.62
C ALA A 47 -5.01 -9.28 -13.18
N LEU A 48 -5.79 -8.68 -12.27
CA LEU A 48 -5.69 -8.94 -10.83
C LEU A 48 -6.53 -10.14 -10.37
N GLY A 49 -7.43 -10.64 -11.23
CA GLY A 49 -8.12 -11.91 -11.07
C GLY A 49 -9.32 -11.89 -10.13
N TYR A 50 -9.91 -10.73 -9.89
CA TYR A 50 -11.14 -10.60 -9.11
C TYR A 50 -12.36 -11.03 -9.93
N ASN A 51 -13.34 -11.63 -9.26
CA ASN A 51 -14.68 -11.81 -9.80
C ASN A 51 -15.47 -10.50 -9.63
N GLN A 52 -15.93 -9.94 -10.76
CA GLN A 52 -16.67 -8.68 -10.79
C GLN A 52 -17.93 -8.67 -9.91
N PHE A 53 -18.64 -9.79 -9.79
CA PHE A 53 -19.93 -9.84 -9.09
C PHE A 53 -19.81 -10.26 -7.62
N GLU A 54 -18.79 -11.06 -7.31
CA GLU A 54 -18.63 -11.61 -5.96
C GLU A 54 -17.67 -10.77 -5.10
N GLU A 55 -16.62 -10.25 -5.73
CA GLU A 55 -15.44 -9.72 -5.04
C GLU A 55 -15.24 -8.22 -5.28
N LEU A 56 -15.87 -7.65 -6.30
CA LEU A 56 -15.90 -6.21 -6.52
C LEU A 56 -17.31 -5.71 -6.20
N THR A 57 -17.38 -4.66 -5.38
CA THR A 57 -18.65 -4.00 -5.09
C THR A 57 -18.58 -2.54 -5.46
N ALA A 58 -19.48 -2.13 -6.36
CA ALA A 58 -19.72 -0.73 -6.64
C ALA A 58 -20.58 -0.13 -5.53
N GLU A 59 -20.26 1.09 -5.11
CA GLU A 59 -21.07 1.93 -4.22
C GLU A 59 -21.44 1.28 -2.88
N TYR A 60 -20.47 1.20 -1.97
CA TYR A 60 -20.79 0.94 -0.56
C TYR A 60 -21.34 2.21 0.09
N MET A 61 -22.66 2.41 -0.03
CA MET A 61 -23.35 3.54 0.58
C MET A 61 -23.48 3.33 2.09
N VAL A 62 -22.73 4.08 2.89
CA VAL A 62 -23.11 4.37 4.27
C VAL A 62 -22.77 5.83 4.64
N HIS A 63 -23.83 6.63 4.78
CA HIS A 63 -23.80 8.00 5.32
C HIS A 63 -23.07 9.07 4.48
N GLY A 64 -23.26 9.07 3.16
CA GLY A 64 -23.11 10.27 2.33
C GLY A 64 -21.75 10.50 1.67
N ASP A 65 -20.74 9.69 1.99
CA ASP A 65 -19.46 9.62 1.26
C ASP A 65 -19.25 8.20 0.71
N TYR A 66 -18.60 8.11 -0.46
CA TYR A 66 -18.51 6.91 -1.29
C TYR A 66 -17.05 6.60 -1.64
N ALA A 67 -16.61 5.37 -1.40
CA ALA A 67 -15.52 4.78 -2.19
C ALA A 67 -16.09 4.20 -3.48
N ASP A 68 -15.34 4.32 -4.58
CA ASP A 68 -15.79 3.84 -5.89
C ASP A 68 -15.93 2.31 -5.95
N ILE A 69 -14.98 1.57 -5.38
CA ILE A 69 -14.94 0.11 -5.44
C ILE A 69 -14.48 -0.46 -4.09
N GLY A 70 -15.26 -1.38 -3.52
CA GLY A 70 -14.82 -2.24 -2.42
C GLY A 70 -14.33 -3.60 -2.92
N ILE A 71 -13.12 -4.01 -2.52
CA ILE A 71 -12.59 -5.37 -2.74
C ILE A 71 -13.01 -6.25 -1.57
N ARG A 72 -13.68 -7.37 -1.88
CA ARG A 72 -14.12 -8.37 -0.92
C ARG A 72 -13.45 -9.71 -1.17
N ILE A 73 -12.90 -10.31 -0.11
CA ILE A 73 -12.40 -11.69 -0.13
C ILE A 73 -13.05 -12.42 1.04
N ASN A 74 -13.52 -13.66 0.81
CA ASN A 74 -14.19 -14.47 1.84
C ASN A 74 -15.33 -13.73 2.58
N LYS A 75 -16.08 -12.90 1.85
CA LYS A 75 -17.17 -12.06 2.36
C LYS A 75 -16.75 -10.87 3.26
N GLN A 76 -15.47 -10.62 3.44
CA GLN A 76 -14.93 -9.47 4.19
C GLN A 76 -14.35 -8.43 3.23
N ILE A 77 -14.50 -7.15 3.55
CA ILE A 77 -13.85 -6.08 2.78
C ILE A 77 -12.37 -6.07 3.17
N GLU A 78 -11.51 -6.16 2.17
CA GLU A 78 -10.05 -6.17 2.34
C GLU A 78 -9.42 -4.85 1.93
N ALA A 79 -10.02 -4.12 0.99
CA ALA A 79 -9.50 -2.83 0.54
C ALA A 79 -10.60 -2.00 -0.11
N PHE A 80 -10.42 -0.69 -0.10
CA PHE A 80 -11.21 0.23 -0.91
C PHE A 80 -10.36 0.85 -2.01
N ILE A 81 -11.01 1.15 -3.13
CA ILE A 81 -10.39 1.82 -4.27
C ILE A 81 -11.16 3.10 -4.54
N GLU A 82 -10.42 4.19 -4.59
CA GLU A 82 -10.88 5.50 -5.00
C GLU A 82 -10.34 5.79 -6.41
N VAL A 83 -11.23 6.03 -7.37
CA VAL A 83 -10.89 6.27 -8.77
C VAL A 83 -11.08 7.75 -9.11
N LYS A 84 -10.09 8.33 -9.77
CA LYS A 84 -10.13 9.71 -10.25
C LYS A 84 -10.06 9.78 -11.77
N ARG A 85 -10.38 10.94 -12.33
CA ARG A 85 -10.21 11.25 -13.75
C ARG A 85 -8.77 10.96 -14.21
N ILE A 86 -8.59 10.45 -15.42
CA ILE A 86 -7.29 9.92 -15.89
C ILE A 86 -6.10 10.89 -15.76
N LYS A 87 -6.29 12.19 -16.04
CA LYS A 87 -5.24 13.22 -15.90
C LYS A 87 -5.20 13.92 -14.54
N GLN A 88 -6.08 13.56 -13.61
CA GLN A 88 -6.11 14.17 -12.29
C GLN A 88 -4.89 13.73 -11.47
N LYS A 89 -4.18 14.71 -10.91
CA LYS A 89 -3.07 14.44 -9.97
C LYS A 89 -3.63 13.83 -8.68
N LEU A 90 -3.14 12.66 -8.32
CA LEU A 90 -3.53 11.95 -7.10
C LEU A 90 -2.90 12.62 -5.87
N LYS A 91 -3.69 12.78 -4.81
CA LYS A 91 -3.27 13.35 -3.52
C LYS A 91 -3.87 12.52 -2.39
N PRO A 92 -3.15 12.28 -1.28
CA PRO A 92 -3.67 11.53 -0.13
C PRO A 92 -5.01 12.07 0.39
N ALA A 93 -5.24 13.39 0.33
CA ALA A 93 -6.51 14.01 0.72
C ALA A 93 -7.74 13.49 -0.05
N HIS A 94 -7.57 12.86 -1.21
CA HIS A 94 -8.67 12.19 -1.92
C HIS A 94 -9.16 10.92 -1.18
N LEU A 95 -8.37 10.36 -0.26
CA LEU A 95 -8.72 9.17 0.50
C LEU A 95 -9.53 9.48 1.77
N ARG A 96 -9.80 10.74 2.09
CA ARG A 96 -10.61 11.11 3.27
C ARG A 96 -11.96 10.40 3.33
N GLN A 97 -12.59 10.22 2.17
CA GLN A 97 -13.87 9.50 2.05
C GLN A 97 -13.73 8.03 2.48
N VAL A 98 -12.53 7.45 2.25
CA VAL A 98 -12.20 6.06 2.55
C VAL A 98 -11.78 5.85 4.01
N GLU A 99 -11.24 6.87 4.67
CA GLU A 99 -10.76 6.79 6.06
C GLU A 99 -11.85 6.42 7.06
N SER A 100 -13.08 6.91 6.83
CA SER A 100 -14.24 6.58 7.66
C SER A 100 -14.50 5.06 7.73
N TYR A 101 -14.17 4.32 6.67
CA TYR A 101 -14.36 2.87 6.63
C TYR A 101 -13.25 2.10 7.35
N ALA A 102 -12.02 2.60 7.33
CA ALA A 102 -10.90 1.97 8.05
C ALA A 102 -11.22 1.83 9.55
N LEU A 103 -11.82 2.89 10.12
CA LEU A 103 -12.26 2.94 11.52
C LEU A 103 -13.43 2.01 11.81
N LYS A 104 -14.40 1.92 10.90
CA LYS A 104 -15.67 1.22 11.12
C LYS A 104 -15.59 -0.28 10.84
N ASP A 105 -15.01 -0.63 9.71
CA ASP A 105 -15.02 -1.99 9.17
C ASP A 105 -13.66 -2.70 9.38
N GLY A 106 -12.68 -2.03 9.99
CA GLY A 106 -11.36 -2.59 10.29
C GLY A 106 -10.53 -2.88 9.04
N VAL A 107 -10.71 -2.06 8.00
CA VAL A 107 -10.04 -2.22 6.71
C VAL A 107 -8.73 -1.45 6.71
N ASP A 108 -7.62 -2.17 6.55
CA ASP A 108 -6.27 -1.59 6.64
C ASP A 108 -5.77 -0.99 5.31
N TRP A 109 -6.51 -1.13 4.21
CA TRP A 109 -6.00 -0.82 2.86
C TRP A 109 -6.88 0.13 2.06
N ALA A 110 -6.26 1.16 1.51
CA ALA A 110 -6.84 2.02 0.48
C ALA A 110 -5.96 2.05 -0.77
N ILE A 111 -6.60 2.11 -1.93
CA ILE A 111 -5.96 2.23 -3.23
C ILE A 111 -6.50 3.50 -3.89
N LEU A 112 -5.62 4.45 -4.21
CA LEU A 112 -5.98 5.65 -4.97
C LEU A 112 -5.45 5.49 -6.40
N THR A 113 -6.30 5.63 -7.41
CA THR A 113 -5.90 5.47 -8.80
C THR A 113 -6.61 6.40 -9.77
N ASN A 114 -5.96 6.72 -10.87
CA ASN A 114 -6.57 7.33 -12.06
C ASN A 114 -6.42 6.40 -13.28
N GLY A 115 -6.31 5.09 -13.06
CA GLY A 115 -6.02 4.07 -14.07
C GLY A 115 -4.54 4.03 -14.47
N ARG A 116 -3.90 5.18 -14.63
CA ARG A 116 -2.47 5.31 -14.95
C ARG A 116 -1.60 5.03 -13.75
N GLU A 117 -1.82 5.78 -12.68
CA GLU A 117 -1.08 5.67 -11.43
C GLU A 117 -1.90 4.92 -10.40
N TRP A 118 -1.24 4.02 -9.68
CA TRP A 118 -1.83 3.25 -8.58
C TRP A 118 -1.00 3.48 -7.33
N GLN A 119 -1.63 4.09 -6.32
CA GLN A 119 -1.03 4.35 -5.02
C GLN A 119 -1.72 3.46 -3.97
N VAL A 120 -0.94 2.65 -3.25
CA VAL A 120 -1.47 1.74 -2.23
C VAL A 120 -1.05 2.24 -0.86
N TYR A 121 -2.03 2.47 0.00
CA TYR A 121 -1.86 3.01 1.35
C TYR A 121 -2.27 1.99 2.40
N HIS A 122 -1.46 1.90 3.45
CA HIS A 122 -1.89 1.33 4.72
C HIS A 122 -2.57 2.41 5.54
N LEU A 123 -3.73 2.08 6.09
CA LEU A 123 -4.56 2.93 6.94
C LEU A 123 -4.32 2.52 8.38
N LYS A 124 -3.88 3.44 9.22
CA LYS A 124 -3.76 3.18 10.65
C LYS A 124 -4.69 4.12 11.41
N PRO A 125 -5.80 3.60 11.95
CA PRO A 125 -6.69 4.34 12.84
C PRO A 125 -5.95 5.05 13.97
N GLN A 126 -6.29 6.32 14.20
CA GLN A 126 -5.78 7.11 15.33
C GLN A 126 -6.95 7.56 16.22
N PRO A 127 -6.86 7.42 17.55
CA PRO A 127 -7.90 7.91 18.44
C PRO A 127 -8.08 9.43 18.31
N HIS A 128 -9.29 9.88 18.01
CA HIS A 128 -9.66 11.29 17.93
C HIS A 128 -8.95 12.11 16.82
N GLU A 129 -8.30 11.47 15.85
CA GLU A 129 -7.59 12.11 14.74
C GLU A 129 -7.93 11.45 13.38
N GLU A 130 -7.53 12.09 12.27
CA GLU A 130 -7.58 11.50 10.93
C GLU A 130 -6.71 10.22 10.87
N CYS A 131 -7.05 9.28 9.98
CA CYS A 131 -6.28 8.05 9.85
C CYS A 131 -4.84 8.36 9.39
N GLU A 132 -3.85 7.72 10.01
CA GLU A 132 -2.47 7.82 9.55
C GLU A 132 -2.34 7.03 8.23
N LEU A 133 -2.09 7.75 7.13
CA LEU A 133 -1.92 7.19 5.79
C LEU A 133 -0.45 6.92 5.49
N THR A 134 -0.07 5.67 5.30
CA THR A 134 1.30 5.29 4.90
C THR A 134 1.32 4.76 3.47
N LEU A 135 1.99 5.46 2.54
CA LEU A 135 2.18 5.00 1.17
C LEU A 135 3.11 3.77 1.13
N ILE A 136 2.57 2.61 0.78
CA ILE A 136 3.34 1.36 0.67
C ILE A 136 4.02 1.26 -0.70
N PHE A 137 3.33 1.59 -1.76
CA PHE A 137 3.96 1.75 -3.06
C PHE A 137 3.12 2.57 -4.01
N ARG A 138 3.80 3.05 -5.05
CA ARG A 138 3.23 3.67 -6.22
C ARG A 138 3.74 2.95 -7.47
N VAL A 139 2.90 2.83 -8.48
CA VAL A 139 3.29 2.41 -9.83
C VAL A 139 2.55 3.26 -10.86
N ASP A 140 3.28 3.81 -11.83
CA ASP A 140 2.71 4.47 -13.01
C ASP A 140 2.84 3.49 -14.20
N LEU A 141 1.71 3.06 -14.75
CA LEU A 141 1.65 2.07 -15.83
C LEU A 141 2.07 2.64 -17.20
N LEU A 142 2.24 3.95 -17.31
CA LEU A 142 2.74 4.64 -18.50
C LEU A 142 4.14 5.24 -18.30
N ASP A 143 4.77 5.03 -17.15
CA ASP A 143 6.15 5.48 -16.93
C ASP A 143 7.14 4.62 -17.73
N GLU A 144 7.79 5.24 -18.71
CA GLU A 144 8.78 4.60 -19.58
C GLU A 144 10.06 4.20 -18.82
N GLY A 145 10.33 4.82 -17.67
CA GLY A 145 11.46 4.48 -16.81
C GLY A 145 11.25 3.19 -16.00
N THR A 146 9.99 2.80 -15.75
CA THR A 146 9.66 1.63 -14.95
C THR A 146 9.69 0.37 -15.82
N LYS A 147 10.43 -0.66 -15.39
CA LYS A 147 10.51 -1.92 -16.14
C LYS A 147 9.16 -2.66 -16.07
N PRO A 148 8.72 -3.36 -17.14
CA PRO A 148 7.46 -4.10 -17.12
C PRO A 148 7.35 -5.12 -15.98
N LYS A 149 8.46 -5.79 -15.64
CA LYS A 149 8.51 -6.75 -14.52
C LYS A 149 8.24 -6.07 -13.17
N GLU A 150 8.72 -4.84 -12.99
CA GLU A 150 8.48 -4.07 -11.77
C GLU A 150 7.02 -3.63 -11.67
N MET A 151 6.43 -3.16 -12.77
CA MET A 151 4.98 -2.85 -12.81
C MET A 151 4.14 -4.08 -12.44
N GLN A 152 4.46 -5.23 -13.03
CA GLN A 152 3.79 -6.50 -12.76
C GLN A 152 3.95 -6.93 -11.30
N GLU A 153 5.12 -6.71 -10.69
CA GLU A 153 5.36 -7.01 -9.28
C GLU A 153 4.51 -6.12 -8.36
N LYS A 154 4.46 -4.81 -8.62
CA LYS A 154 3.63 -3.89 -7.84
C LYS A 154 2.15 -4.24 -7.92
N LEU A 155 1.64 -4.49 -9.14
CA LEU A 155 0.26 -4.93 -9.34
C LEU A 155 -0.03 -6.29 -8.69
N PHE A 156 0.95 -7.20 -8.66
CA PHE A 156 0.77 -8.51 -8.02
C PHE A 156 0.39 -8.37 -6.54
N PHE A 157 0.94 -7.39 -5.81
CA PHE A 157 0.62 -7.21 -4.39
C PHE A 157 -0.85 -6.90 -4.12
N ILE A 158 -1.56 -6.28 -5.07
CA ILE A 158 -3.01 -6.01 -4.98
C ILE A 158 -3.86 -6.99 -5.78
N SER A 159 -3.28 -8.10 -6.25
CA SER A 159 -4.05 -9.18 -6.85
C SER A 159 -4.90 -9.92 -5.82
N LYS A 160 -6.00 -10.53 -6.26
CA LYS A 160 -6.85 -11.39 -5.42
C LYS A 160 -6.02 -12.41 -4.65
N TYR A 161 -5.08 -13.07 -5.35
CA TYR A 161 -4.22 -14.07 -4.74
C TYR A 161 -3.37 -13.46 -3.63
N SER A 162 -2.69 -12.35 -3.89
CA SER A 162 -1.82 -11.69 -2.92
C SER A 162 -2.58 -11.23 -1.66
N LEU A 163 -3.71 -10.54 -1.84
CA LEU A 163 -4.55 -10.10 -0.72
C LEU A 163 -5.07 -11.30 0.09
N SER A 164 -5.58 -12.35 -0.58
CA SER A 164 -6.07 -13.58 0.09
C SER A 164 -5.00 -14.35 0.88
N LYS A 165 -3.72 -14.07 0.60
CA LYS A 165 -2.57 -14.67 1.27
C LYS A 165 -1.87 -13.72 2.24
N GLY A 166 -2.38 -12.50 2.43
CA GLY A 166 -1.78 -11.50 3.32
C GLY A 166 -0.42 -10.98 2.85
N LYS A 167 -0.05 -11.16 1.58
CA LYS A 167 1.26 -10.76 1.05
C LYS A 167 1.47 -9.25 1.05
N LEU A 168 0.41 -8.46 0.86
CA LEU A 168 0.47 -7.01 1.01
C LEU A 168 0.76 -6.61 2.46
N SER A 169 0.14 -7.28 3.43
CA SER A 169 0.40 -7.08 4.86
C SER A 169 1.81 -7.50 5.24
N GLU A 170 2.35 -8.59 4.68
CA GLU A 170 3.76 -8.99 4.87
C GLU A 170 4.74 -7.95 4.31
N LEU A 171 4.44 -7.39 3.13
CA LEU A 171 5.22 -6.31 2.54
C LEU A 171 5.25 -5.07 3.44
N TRP A 172 4.09 -4.67 3.97
CA TRP A 172 4.01 -3.57 4.94
C TRP A 172 4.77 -3.88 6.21
N LYS A 173 4.59 -5.06 6.84
CA LYS A 173 5.31 -5.45 8.06
C LYS A 173 6.82 -5.41 7.88
N THR A 174 7.34 -5.83 6.72
CA THR A 174 8.77 -5.79 6.43
C THR A 174 9.28 -4.34 6.32
N ARG A 175 8.48 -3.44 5.73
CA ARG A 175 8.80 -2.01 5.68
C ARG A 175 8.69 -1.35 7.04
N ASP A 176 7.65 -1.66 7.79
CA ASP A 176 7.42 -1.11 9.13
C ASP A 176 8.49 -1.57 10.12
N ALA A 177 8.95 -2.83 10.03
CA ALA A 177 10.06 -3.35 10.83
C ALA A 177 11.37 -2.58 10.65
N THR A 178 11.53 -1.90 9.51
CA THR A 178 12.71 -1.08 9.18
C THR A 178 12.41 0.42 9.19
N SER A 179 11.24 0.82 9.71
CA SER A 179 10.90 2.24 9.87
C SER A 179 11.82 2.91 10.88
N PRO A 180 12.05 4.24 10.79
CA PRO A 180 12.85 4.97 11.77
C PRO A 180 12.40 4.73 13.21
N GLN A 181 11.09 4.64 13.45
CA GLN A 181 10.55 4.38 14.79
C GLN A 181 10.84 2.95 15.26
N SER A 182 10.65 1.94 14.39
CA SER A 182 10.98 0.55 14.72
C SER A 182 12.47 0.35 14.99
N LEU A 183 13.33 0.96 14.17
CA LEU A 183 14.78 0.95 14.38
C LEU A 183 15.16 1.69 15.66
N ARG A 184 14.57 2.85 15.94
CA ARG A 184 14.79 3.58 17.20
C ARG A 184 14.41 2.73 18.40
N ASN A 185 13.23 2.11 18.39
CA ASN A 185 12.77 1.22 19.47
C ASN A 185 13.72 0.03 19.66
N ALA A 186 14.18 -0.58 18.57
CA ALA A 186 15.14 -1.69 18.61
C ALA A 186 16.48 -1.25 19.20
N ILE A 187 17.02 -0.11 18.76
CA ILE A 187 18.30 0.44 19.24
C ILE A 187 18.23 0.85 20.72
N LEU A 188 17.10 1.39 21.16
CA LEU A 188 16.87 1.81 22.55
C LEU A 188 16.41 0.65 23.46
N SER A 189 16.35 -0.57 22.96
CA SER A 189 16.06 -1.75 23.79
C SER A 189 17.17 -1.99 24.82
N LYS A 190 16.80 -2.59 25.96
CA LYS A 190 17.73 -2.85 27.06
C LYS A 190 18.91 -3.73 26.61
N GLU A 191 18.63 -4.72 25.78
CA GLU A 191 19.60 -5.68 25.25
C GLU A 191 20.62 -4.99 24.35
N VAL A 192 20.16 -4.15 23.41
CA VAL A 192 21.04 -3.42 22.48
C VAL A 192 21.84 -2.34 23.21
N LEU A 193 21.21 -1.57 24.11
CA LEU A 193 21.91 -0.58 24.93
C LEU A 193 23.02 -1.23 25.78
N ASN A 194 22.78 -2.40 26.35
CA ASN A 194 23.80 -3.16 27.08
C ASN A 194 24.95 -3.61 26.16
N GLY A 195 24.63 -4.08 24.95
CA GLY A 195 25.63 -4.43 23.95
C GLY A 195 26.52 -3.23 23.58
N ILE A 196 25.92 -2.08 23.29
CA ILE A 196 26.64 -0.83 22.99
C ILE A 196 27.50 -0.40 24.18
N ARG A 197 26.99 -0.50 25.42
CA ARG A 197 27.75 -0.18 26.63
C ARG A 197 29.00 -1.03 26.78
N LEU A 198 28.90 -2.34 26.55
CA LEU A 198 30.03 -3.26 26.60
C LEU A 198 31.08 -2.91 25.54
N GLU A 199 30.61 -2.56 24.33
CA GLU A 199 31.48 -2.17 23.22
C GLU A 199 32.22 -0.86 23.50
N VAL A 200 31.53 0.16 24.02
CA VAL A 200 32.14 1.43 24.45
C VAL A 200 33.20 1.17 25.52
N ARG A 201 32.89 0.35 26.54
CA ARG A 201 33.87 0.00 27.58
C ARG A 201 35.07 -0.73 27.00
N ARG A 202 34.87 -1.64 26.05
CA ARG A 202 35.97 -2.37 25.40
C ARG A 202 36.94 -1.41 24.72
N ASN A 203 36.41 -0.43 23.99
CA ASN A 203 37.17 0.47 23.13
C ASN A 203 37.75 1.67 23.89
N THR A 204 37.07 2.17 24.92
CA THR A 204 37.46 3.40 25.65
C THR A 204 37.93 3.16 27.08
N LYS A 205 37.70 1.96 27.63
CA LYS A 205 37.87 1.59 29.04
C LYS A 205 36.95 2.32 30.02
N GLN A 206 36.03 3.17 29.54
CA GLN A 206 35.08 3.89 30.36
C GLN A 206 33.77 3.12 30.55
N ASN A 207 33.16 3.25 31.73
CA ASN A 207 31.78 2.80 31.95
C ASN A 207 30.84 3.97 31.65
N VAL A 208 29.75 3.70 30.93
CA VAL A 208 28.72 4.69 30.63
C VAL A 208 27.42 4.26 31.31
N GLU A 209 26.76 5.19 31.97
CA GLU A 209 25.47 4.92 32.61
C GLU A 209 24.38 4.69 31.55
N PRO A 210 23.47 3.72 31.74
CA PRO A 210 22.45 3.37 30.73
C PRO A 210 21.61 4.57 30.26
N GLU A 211 21.23 5.46 31.17
CA GLU A 211 20.43 6.66 30.86
C GLU A 211 21.23 7.76 30.16
N GLU A 212 22.55 7.81 30.38
CA GLU A 212 23.43 8.70 29.62
C GLU A 212 23.61 8.20 28.19
N LEU A 213 23.86 6.90 28.04
CA LEU A 213 24.00 6.25 26.73
C LEU A 213 22.71 6.38 25.91
N LYS A 214 21.55 6.16 26.55
CA LYS A 214 20.24 6.33 25.91
C LYS A 214 20.06 7.75 25.38
N ARG A 215 20.31 8.77 26.21
CA ARG A 215 20.21 10.18 25.80
C ARG A 215 21.17 10.55 24.67
N ALA A 216 22.41 10.04 24.72
CA ALA A 216 23.40 10.28 23.66
C ALA A 216 22.95 9.66 22.33
N ILE A 217 22.43 8.43 22.35
CA ILE A 217 21.89 7.77 21.16
C ILE A 217 20.63 8.50 20.64
N GLU A 218 19.74 8.94 21.52
CA GLU A 218 18.56 9.73 21.12
C GLU A 218 18.92 11.04 20.43
N ALA A 219 20.03 11.67 20.79
CA ALA A 219 20.53 12.87 20.14
C ALA A 219 20.98 12.60 18.68
N LEU A 220 21.42 11.38 18.35
CA LEU A 220 21.80 11.00 16.99
C LEU A 220 20.61 10.95 16.02
N PHE A 221 19.39 10.77 16.53
CA PHE A 221 18.17 10.73 15.70
C PHE A 221 17.51 12.10 15.49
N LYS A 222 18.05 13.18 16.09
CA LYS A 222 17.49 14.54 15.99
C LYS A 222 18.13 15.39 14.87
N SER A 223 18.95 14.80 13.99
CA SER A 223 19.61 15.47 12.87
C SER A 223 18.84 15.32 11.56
#